data_AF-A9FPD0-F1
#
_entry.id   AF-A9FPD0-F1
#
_cell.length_a   1.000
_cell.length_b   1.000
_cell.length_c   1.000
_cell.angle_alpha   90.00
_cell.angle_beta   90.00
_cell.angle_gamma   90.00
#
_symmetry.space_group_name_H-M   'P 1'
#
loop_
_entity.id
_entity.type
_entity.pdbx_description
1 polymer ?
#
loop_
_entity_poly.entity_id
_entity_poly.type
_entity_poly.pdbx_seq_one_letter_code
_entity_poly.pdbx_strand_id
1 'polypeptide(L)'
;MLDALGLCRLTRRTGDLDGAVPLRVAKACVPLLEGNAFGLQISLARPIEVRRRLGSLRAEPAGEHREALARAHRAALTRLVSQGFLAPEGAWHRALRGGLAWACRKGLGPPRLRLWTGLLVRPDPGLWLRVAGAANRRNALIEVSEAYLADDGAFVPLVVELRVRDEAPQRLQLEGEIGCIAPVLPDVQIEACSLADAPEVGRAHAEFYDAKYFAVKKGQVTRKYRRLVGGTAGGRNASAGEGSAGGGSTGEGSAGEGSAGEGSAGEESAGRARVRLVVAGPAAPEITEVTEVTTAAGPDPVPWRGGARRLASIVVRNAVPFRATFDGHTLAVAPDAPRLADGAAAVERAFARTFGDDFLAANRGALWYLTKYFTPHPPGEPHFFVKPWAFTRTPPGWSSLLDGVHGDGYDVMRGVVATDAFFATPAVFHVRRLGAPIEVPEGAPLLRIVPIPRDLLRAGFREARFRDA
;
A
#
# COMPACT_ATOMS: atom_id res chain seq x y z
N MET A 1 -2.51 20.95 -5.68
CA MET A 1 -3.94 20.65 -5.45
C MET A 1 -4.69 21.97 -5.42
N LEU A 2 -5.79 22.07 -6.14
CA LEU A 2 -6.72 23.20 -6.12
C LEU A 2 -8.03 22.71 -5.50
N ASP A 3 -8.50 23.36 -4.44
CA ASP A 3 -9.81 23.08 -3.85
C ASP A 3 -10.86 24.02 -4.45
N ALA A 4 -11.82 23.45 -5.18
CA ALA A 4 -12.86 24.21 -5.85
C ALA A 4 -14.17 24.28 -5.03
N LEU A 5 -14.39 23.36 -4.07
CA LEU A 5 -15.69 23.20 -3.41
C LEU A 5 -15.66 23.03 -1.89
N GLY A 6 -14.52 22.66 -1.31
CA GLY A 6 -14.43 22.27 0.11
C GLY A 6 -15.18 20.98 0.44
N LEU A 7 -15.50 20.14 -0.55
CA LEU A 7 -16.25 18.89 -0.35
C LEU A 7 -15.40 17.81 0.32
N CYS A 8 -14.14 17.67 -0.12
CA CYS A 8 -13.19 16.74 0.47
C CYS A 8 -11.94 17.47 0.98
N ARG A 9 -11.25 16.84 1.91
CA ARG A 9 -9.91 17.22 2.38
C ARG A 9 -8.93 16.10 2.08
N LEU A 10 -7.67 16.47 1.84
CA LEU A 10 -6.55 15.53 1.79
C LEU A 10 -5.84 15.54 3.13
N THR A 11 -5.84 14.41 3.84
CA THR A 11 -5.25 14.30 5.18
C THR A 11 -4.14 13.25 5.20
N ARG A 12 -3.02 13.56 5.84
CA ARG A 12 -1.97 12.57 6.11
C ARG A 12 -2.28 11.87 7.43
N ARG A 13 -2.14 10.55 7.46
CA ARG A 13 -2.25 9.77 8.70
C ARG A 13 -0.90 9.71 9.41
N THR A 14 -0.95 9.65 10.74
CA THR A 14 0.19 9.41 11.65
C THR A 14 0.67 7.96 11.63
N GLY A 15 -0.10 7.05 11.03
CA GLY A 15 0.20 5.61 10.91
C GLY A 15 -0.30 4.79 12.09
N ASP A 16 -0.67 5.42 13.20
CA ASP A 16 -1.48 4.80 14.24
C ASP A 16 -2.82 4.33 13.65
N LEU A 17 -3.28 3.21 14.18
CA LEU A 17 -4.47 2.56 13.64
C LEU A 17 -5.75 3.08 14.32
N ASP A 18 -5.68 4.09 15.22
CA ASP A 18 -6.81 4.62 16.02
C ASP A 18 -7.76 3.52 16.56
N GLY A 19 -7.19 2.39 16.97
CA GLY A 19 -7.96 1.23 17.44
C GLY A 19 -8.46 0.26 16.35
N ALA A 20 -8.27 0.54 15.06
CA ALA A 20 -8.64 -0.34 13.94
C ALA A 20 -7.82 -1.65 13.88
N VAL A 21 -6.69 -1.71 14.57
CA VAL A 21 -5.87 -2.91 14.76
C VAL A 21 -5.32 -2.88 16.19
N PRO A 22 -5.29 -4.02 16.91
CA PRO A 22 -4.73 -4.06 18.26
C PRO A 22 -3.34 -3.42 18.31
N LEU A 23 -3.14 -2.49 19.26
CA LEU A 23 -1.89 -1.73 19.44
C LEU A 23 -0.65 -2.63 19.52
N ARG A 24 -0.78 -3.88 19.98
CA ARG A 24 0.34 -4.84 20.06
C ARG A 24 0.84 -5.26 18.67
N VAL A 25 -0.06 -5.55 17.74
CA VAL A 25 0.26 -5.88 16.33
C VAL A 25 0.92 -4.70 15.63
N ALA A 26 0.27 -3.55 15.75
CA ALA A 26 0.71 -2.31 15.12
C ALA A 26 2.12 -1.91 15.61
N LYS A 27 2.36 -1.96 16.93
CA LYS A 27 3.65 -1.62 17.53
C LYS A 27 4.76 -2.61 17.19
N ALA A 28 4.45 -3.84 16.75
CA ALA A 28 5.44 -4.84 16.38
C ALA A 28 5.76 -4.84 14.88
N CYS A 29 4.81 -4.45 14.04
CA CYS A 29 4.94 -4.50 12.59
C CYS A 29 5.03 -3.09 12.00
N VAL A 30 6.25 -2.52 11.99
CA VAL A 30 6.52 -1.22 11.34
C VAL A 30 6.00 -1.15 9.91
N PRO A 31 6.13 -2.21 9.08
CA PRO A 31 5.56 -2.19 7.74
C PRO A 31 4.06 -1.84 7.68
N LEU A 32 3.26 -2.30 8.65
CA LEU A 32 1.83 -2.00 8.70
C LEU A 32 1.56 -0.54 9.12
N LEU A 33 2.36 0.01 10.04
CA LEU A 33 2.26 1.43 10.43
C LEU A 33 2.57 2.35 9.25
N GLU A 34 3.66 2.05 8.52
CA GLU A 34 4.03 2.80 7.33
C GLU A 34 3.00 2.64 6.20
N GLY A 35 2.49 1.43 6.00
CA GLY A 35 1.40 1.16 5.04
C GLY A 35 0.11 1.89 5.38
N ASN A 36 -0.22 2.03 6.67
CA ASN A 36 -1.37 2.79 7.11
C ASN A 36 -1.18 4.32 6.97
N ALA A 37 0.06 4.81 7.16
CA ALA A 37 0.41 6.21 6.96
C ALA A 37 0.56 6.60 5.47
N PHE A 38 0.65 5.62 4.58
CA PHE A 38 0.98 5.83 3.18
C PHE A 38 -0.13 6.60 2.42
N GLY A 39 0.30 7.62 1.69
CA GLY A 39 -0.56 8.48 0.88
C GLY A 39 -1.35 9.52 1.70
N LEU A 40 -2.18 10.27 0.99
CA LEU A 40 -3.11 11.25 1.53
C LEU A 40 -4.52 10.68 1.44
N GLN A 41 -5.24 10.66 2.56
CA GLN A 41 -6.60 10.16 2.60
C GLN A 41 -7.56 11.20 2.06
N ILE A 42 -8.47 10.76 1.21
CA ILE A 42 -9.55 11.57 0.67
C ILE A 42 -10.70 11.47 1.67
N SER A 43 -10.88 12.52 2.47
CA SER A 43 -11.88 12.56 3.53
C SER A 43 -13.01 13.52 3.18
N LEU A 44 -14.26 13.06 3.25
CA LEU A 44 -15.43 13.90 3.08
C LEU A 44 -15.55 14.91 4.23
N ALA A 45 -15.69 16.19 3.89
CA ALA A 45 -15.98 17.24 4.86
C ALA A 45 -17.47 17.26 5.25
N ARG A 46 -18.33 16.70 4.39
CA ARG A 46 -19.78 16.60 4.58
C ARG A 46 -20.29 15.24 4.09
N PRO A 47 -21.35 14.67 4.70
CA PRO A 47 -21.87 13.38 4.27
C PRO A 47 -22.49 13.40 2.86
N ILE A 48 -22.32 12.30 2.12
CA ILE A 48 -22.96 12.06 0.83
C ILE A 48 -23.91 10.88 0.97
N GLU A 49 -25.19 11.06 0.64
CA GLU A 49 -26.15 9.97 0.58
C GLU A 49 -26.07 9.28 -0.78
N VAL A 50 -25.83 7.97 -0.78
CA VAL A 50 -25.87 7.11 -1.96
C VAL A 50 -27.16 6.29 -1.93
N ARG A 51 -27.92 6.35 -3.03
CA ARG A 51 -29.15 5.59 -3.23
C ARG A 51 -28.93 4.56 -4.34
N ARG A 52 -29.15 3.30 -4.02
CA ARG A 52 -29.17 2.17 -4.95
C ARG A 52 -30.61 1.86 -5.34
N ARG A 53 -30.86 1.81 -6.65
CA ARG A 53 -32.10 1.29 -7.25
C ARG A 53 -31.72 0.19 -8.25
N LEU A 54 -32.68 -0.63 -8.65
CA LEU A 54 -32.43 -1.66 -9.65
C LEU A 54 -31.79 -1.04 -10.91
N GLY A 55 -30.56 -1.45 -11.21
CA GLY A 55 -29.79 -0.96 -12.37
C GLY A 55 -29.20 0.45 -12.28
N SER A 56 -29.40 1.21 -11.19
CA SER A 56 -28.91 2.59 -11.07
C SER A 56 -28.36 2.95 -9.69
N LEU A 57 -27.37 3.86 -9.69
CA LEU A 57 -26.81 4.48 -8.50
C LEU A 57 -26.98 6.00 -8.62
N ARG A 58 -27.33 6.66 -7.52
CA ARG A 58 -27.34 8.12 -7.41
C ARG A 58 -26.66 8.51 -6.12
N ALA A 59 -25.99 9.66 -6.14
CA ALA A 59 -25.43 10.24 -4.93
C ALA A 59 -25.68 11.73 -4.89
N GLU A 60 -26.05 12.22 -3.71
CA GLU A 60 -26.39 13.60 -3.47
C GLU A 60 -25.87 13.99 -2.07
N PRO A 61 -25.53 15.27 -1.85
CA PRO A 61 -25.21 15.72 -0.49
C PRO A 61 -26.38 15.45 0.46
N ALA A 62 -26.04 15.02 1.68
CA ALA A 62 -27.02 14.74 2.72
C ALA A 62 -27.49 16.05 3.40
N GLY A 63 -28.77 16.06 3.81
CA GLY A 63 -29.33 17.10 4.67
C GLY A 63 -29.37 18.51 4.05
N GLU A 64 -29.34 19.51 4.94
CA GLU A 64 -29.58 20.93 4.65
C GLU A 64 -28.53 21.59 3.74
N HIS A 65 -27.35 20.98 3.62
CA HIS A 65 -26.25 21.53 2.82
C HIS A 65 -26.38 21.30 1.32
N ARG A 66 -27.37 20.51 0.88
CA ARG A 66 -27.57 20.12 -0.51
C ARG A 66 -27.62 21.30 -1.47
N GLU A 67 -28.48 22.28 -1.19
CA GLU A 67 -28.66 23.42 -2.09
C GLU A 67 -27.45 24.34 -2.11
N ALA A 68 -26.84 24.59 -0.94
CA ALA A 68 -25.65 25.41 -0.82
C ALA A 68 -24.49 24.83 -1.62
N LEU A 69 -24.27 23.51 -1.51
CA LEU A 69 -23.23 22.82 -2.25
C LEU A 69 -23.54 22.74 -3.76
N ALA A 70 -24.82 22.59 -4.16
CA ALA A 70 -25.21 22.65 -5.57
C ALA A 70 -24.97 24.04 -6.18
N ARG A 71 -25.21 25.13 -5.42
CA ARG A 71 -24.87 26.50 -5.83
C ARG A 71 -23.35 26.68 -5.96
N ALA A 72 -22.59 26.25 -4.95
CA ALA A 72 -21.13 26.31 -4.96
C ALA A 72 -20.55 25.52 -6.14
N HIS A 73 -21.10 24.34 -6.43
CA HIS A 73 -20.74 23.52 -7.59
C HIS A 73 -20.88 24.27 -8.92
N ARG A 74 -22.04 24.90 -9.17
CA ARG A 74 -22.26 25.68 -10.40
C ARG A 74 -21.28 26.84 -10.51
N ALA A 75 -21.08 27.59 -9.42
CA ALA A 75 -20.15 28.72 -9.40
C ALA A 75 -18.70 28.29 -9.65
N ALA A 76 -18.26 27.21 -9.01
CA ALA A 76 -16.92 26.64 -9.18
C ALA A 76 -16.69 26.14 -10.60
N LEU A 77 -17.66 25.46 -11.20
CA LEU A 77 -17.55 24.96 -12.57
C LEU A 77 -17.34 26.10 -13.58
N THR A 78 -18.13 27.17 -13.46
CA THR A 78 -17.95 28.38 -14.28
C THR A 78 -16.56 28.98 -14.10
N ARG A 79 -16.08 29.08 -12.85
CA ARG A 79 -14.75 29.62 -12.54
C ARG A 79 -13.61 28.75 -13.07
N LEU A 80 -13.74 27.42 -12.99
CA LEU A 80 -12.75 26.48 -13.50
C LEU A 80 -12.60 26.60 -15.02
N VAL A 81 -13.71 26.79 -15.75
CA VAL A 81 -13.68 27.03 -17.20
C VAL A 81 -13.09 28.40 -17.51
N SER A 82 -13.54 29.47 -16.84
CA SER A 82 -13.06 30.83 -17.14
C SER A 82 -11.57 31.03 -16.86
N GLN A 83 -11.01 30.31 -15.87
CA GLN A 83 -9.59 30.36 -15.54
C GLN A 83 -8.75 29.30 -16.30
N GLY A 84 -9.35 28.55 -17.23
CA GLY A 84 -8.63 27.60 -18.09
C GLY A 84 -8.19 26.31 -17.41
N PHE A 85 -8.72 25.98 -16.22
CA PHE A 85 -8.50 24.68 -15.59
C PHE A 85 -9.30 23.56 -16.26
N LEU A 86 -10.43 23.91 -16.89
CA LEU A 86 -11.26 23.01 -17.69
C LEU A 86 -11.53 23.61 -19.06
N ALA A 87 -11.47 22.78 -20.11
CA ALA A 87 -11.90 23.22 -21.43
C ALA A 87 -13.42 23.46 -21.47
N PRO A 88 -13.90 24.59 -22.03
CA PRO A 88 -15.32 24.82 -22.26
C PRO A 88 -15.89 23.73 -23.16
N GLU A 89 -17.09 23.24 -22.85
CA GLU A 89 -17.69 22.02 -23.41
C GLU A 89 -16.79 20.77 -23.47
N GLY A 90 -15.62 20.73 -22.81
CA GLY A 90 -14.74 19.57 -22.77
C GLY A 90 -15.36 18.38 -22.02
N ALA A 91 -14.78 17.19 -22.13
CA ALA A 91 -15.37 15.98 -21.54
C ALA A 91 -15.54 16.10 -20.01
N TRP A 92 -14.55 16.68 -19.31
CA TRP A 92 -14.67 16.98 -17.89
C TRP A 92 -15.78 17.99 -17.58
N HIS A 93 -15.86 19.09 -18.32
CA HIS A 93 -16.90 20.10 -18.12
C HIS A 93 -18.30 19.48 -18.31
N ARG A 94 -18.50 18.67 -19.37
CA ARG A 94 -19.78 17.97 -19.60
C ARG A 94 -20.11 16.97 -18.50
N ALA A 95 -19.13 16.20 -18.03
CA ALA A 95 -19.33 15.23 -16.95
C ALA A 95 -19.74 15.93 -15.64
N LEU A 96 -19.02 17.00 -15.26
CA LEU A 96 -19.27 17.73 -14.02
C LEU A 96 -20.54 18.59 -14.09
N ARG A 97 -21.00 19.03 -15.27
CA ARG A 97 -22.26 19.77 -15.41
C ARG A 97 -23.47 19.03 -14.84
N GLY A 98 -23.46 17.69 -14.87
CA GLY A 98 -24.52 16.84 -14.32
C GLY A 98 -24.60 16.81 -12.78
N GLY A 99 -23.60 17.38 -12.08
CA GLY A 99 -23.50 17.40 -10.63
C GLY A 99 -22.21 16.75 -10.12
N LEU A 100 -22.14 16.58 -8.80
CA LEU A 100 -20.95 16.06 -8.12
C LEU A 100 -20.70 14.58 -8.35
N ALA A 101 -21.75 13.83 -8.69
CA ALA A 101 -21.67 12.40 -8.86
C ALA A 101 -22.54 11.93 -10.02
N TRP A 102 -22.07 10.90 -10.71
CA TRP A 102 -22.78 10.30 -11.84
C TRP A 102 -22.55 8.80 -11.87
N ALA A 103 -23.56 8.09 -12.37
CA ALA A 103 -23.44 6.66 -12.60
C ALA A 103 -22.60 6.41 -13.86
N CYS A 104 -21.74 5.41 -13.80
CA CYS A 104 -21.06 4.85 -14.97
C CYS A 104 -21.22 3.32 -14.97
N ARG A 105 -21.06 2.71 -16.14
CA ARG A 105 -21.08 1.25 -16.30
C ARG A 105 -20.00 0.86 -17.30
N LYS A 106 -19.19 -0.14 -16.95
CA LYS A 106 -18.23 -0.76 -17.87
C LYS A 106 -18.83 -2.07 -18.39
N GLY A 107 -19.23 -2.08 -19.67
CA GLY A 107 -19.89 -3.24 -20.29
C GLY A 107 -21.21 -3.63 -19.61
N LEU A 108 -21.42 -4.94 -19.41
CA LEU A 108 -22.58 -5.50 -18.70
C LEU A 108 -22.41 -5.58 -17.17
N GLY A 109 -21.33 -5.00 -16.62
CA GLY A 109 -21.05 -5.04 -15.19
C GLY A 109 -22.04 -4.25 -14.33
N PRO A 110 -21.97 -4.40 -12.99
CA PRO A 110 -22.80 -3.64 -12.06
C PRO A 110 -22.54 -2.13 -12.22
N PRO A 111 -23.56 -1.28 -11.96
CA PRO A 111 -23.38 0.16 -12.00
C PRO A 111 -22.33 0.60 -10.97
N ARG A 112 -21.54 1.59 -11.34
CA ARG A 112 -20.57 2.27 -10.49
C ARG A 112 -20.94 3.73 -10.36
N LEU A 113 -20.44 4.37 -9.32
CA LEU A 113 -20.67 5.78 -9.03
C LEU A 113 -19.33 6.50 -9.07
N ARG A 114 -19.19 7.47 -9.97
CA ARG A 114 -18.07 8.41 -9.93
C ARG A 114 -18.48 9.60 -9.08
N LEU A 115 -17.66 9.94 -8.09
CA LEU A 115 -17.84 11.09 -7.20
C LEU A 115 -16.67 12.04 -7.39
N TRP A 116 -16.93 13.23 -7.90
CA TRP A 116 -15.94 14.31 -7.88
C TRP A 116 -15.77 14.83 -6.46
N THR A 117 -14.52 14.87 -6.00
CA THR A 117 -14.16 15.28 -4.64
C THR A 117 -14.21 16.79 -4.41
N GLY A 118 -14.46 17.57 -5.47
CA GLY A 118 -14.31 19.02 -5.46
C GLY A 118 -12.86 19.50 -5.60
N LEU A 119 -11.90 18.59 -5.66
CA LEU A 119 -10.49 18.90 -5.83
C LEU A 119 -10.06 18.73 -7.28
N LEU A 120 -9.08 19.54 -7.71
CA LEU A 120 -8.26 19.27 -8.88
C LEU A 120 -6.82 19.01 -8.41
N VAL A 121 -6.18 18.03 -9.03
CA VAL A 121 -4.82 17.63 -8.70
C VAL A 121 -3.96 17.64 -9.95
N ARG A 122 -2.66 17.87 -9.75
CA ARG A 122 -1.64 17.78 -10.78
C ARG A 122 -0.43 17.12 -10.13
N PRO A 123 0.08 15.99 -10.64
CA PRO A 123 1.34 15.43 -10.16
C PRO A 123 2.50 16.41 -10.38
N ASP A 124 3.56 16.27 -9.58
CA ASP A 124 4.82 16.92 -9.92
C ASP A 124 5.46 16.25 -11.15
N PRO A 125 6.33 16.96 -11.90
CA PRO A 125 6.92 16.43 -13.11
C PRO A 125 7.55 15.06 -12.93
N GLY A 126 7.23 14.12 -13.81
CA GLY A 126 7.73 12.75 -13.78
C GLY A 126 7.03 11.81 -12.80
N LEU A 127 6.13 12.29 -11.95
CA LEU A 127 5.33 11.45 -11.06
C LEU A 127 3.95 11.15 -11.64
N TRP A 128 3.38 10.01 -11.26
CA TRP A 128 1.94 9.77 -11.42
C TRP A 128 1.26 9.81 -10.06
N LEU A 129 -0.05 10.05 -10.03
CA LEU A 129 -0.87 9.91 -8.83
C LEU A 129 -1.72 8.65 -8.95
N ARG A 130 -1.63 7.79 -7.94
CA ARG A 130 -2.50 6.64 -7.77
C ARG A 130 -3.67 7.01 -6.86
N VAL A 131 -4.89 6.78 -7.31
CA VAL A 131 -6.12 6.90 -6.52
C VAL A 131 -6.65 5.51 -6.25
N ALA A 132 -6.88 5.17 -4.98
CA ALA A 132 -7.33 3.85 -4.55
C ALA A 132 -8.16 3.93 -3.25
N GLY A 133 -8.58 2.78 -2.72
CA GLY A 133 -9.28 2.71 -1.44
C GLY A 133 -8.46 3.17 -0.23
N ALA A 134 -9.15 3.46 0.87
CA ALA A 134 -8.59 3.91 2.16
C ALA A 134 -7.78 2.83 2.93
N ALA A 135 -7.35 1.78 2.22
CA ALA A 135 -6.45 0.72 2.68
C ALA A 135 -6.95 0.00 3.94
N ASN A 136 -6.16 0.03 5.02
CA ASN A 136 -6.42 -0.64 6.29
C ASN A 136 -7.68 -0.12 7.02
N ARG A 137 -8.29 0.98 6.56
CA ARG A 137 -9.58 1.50 7.04
C ARG A 137 -10.66 1.46 5.96
N ARG A 138 -10.53 0.58 4.96
CA ARG A 138 -11.53 0.44 3.90
C ARG A 138 -12.92 0.21 4.48
N ASN A 139 -13.92 0.73 3.79
CA ASN A 139 -15.31 0.45 4.10
C ASN A 139 -15.68 -0.93 3.54
N ALA A 140 -16.44 -1.72 4.31
CA ALA A 140 -16.82 -3.07 3.92
C ALA A 140 -17.95 -3.12 2.88
N LEU A 141 -18.69 -2.03 2.68
CA LEU A 141 -19.89 -1.93 1.82
C LEU A 141 -19.62 -1.24 0.48
N ILE A 142 -18.48 -0.58 0.34
CA ILE A 142 -18.05 0.08 -0.90
C ILE A 142 -16.64 -0.35 -1.28
N GLU A 143 -16.40 -0.48 -2.57
CA GLU A 143 -15.08 -0.70 -3.16
C GLU A 143 -14.70 0.53 -3.98
N VAL A 144 -13.49 1.04 -3.75
CA VAL A 144 -12.93 2.12 -4.56
C VAL A 144 -12.10 1.49 -5.66
N SER A 145 -12.41 1.83 -6.91
CA SER A 145 -11.62 1.38 -8.05
C SER A 145 -10.31 2.14 -8.11
N GLU A 146 -9.25 1.42 -8.44
CA GLU A 146 -7.95 2.02 -8.67
C GLU A 146 -7.97 2.84 -9.96
N ALA A 147 -7.35 4.03 -9.91
CA ALA A 147 -7.12 4.88 -11.07
C ALA A 147 -5.73 5.52 -10.98
N TYR A 148 -5.17 5.89 -12.12
CA TYR A 148 -3.87 6.56 -12.22
C TYR A 148 -4.04 7.86 -12.98
N LEU A 149 -3.46 8.94 -12.44
CA LEU A 149 -3.40 10.26 -13.06
C LEU A 149 -1.95 10.49 -13.50
N ALA A 150 -1.74 10.58 -14.81
CA ALA A 150 -0.40 10.81 -15.35
C ALA A 150 0.01 12.28 -15.27
N ASP A 151 1.32 12.52 -15.32
CA ASP A 151 1.87 13.87 -15.51
C ASP A 151 1.74 14.28 -16.98
N ASP A 152 0.66 15.00 -17.27
CA ASP A 152 0.42 15.72 -18.52
C ASP A 152 0.57 17.25 -18.37
N GLY A 153 1.11 17.71 -17.22
CA GLY A 153 1.28 19.12 -16.89
C GLY A 153 0.00 19.88 -16.52
N ALA A 154 -1.18 19.26 -16.61
CA ALA A 154 -2.47 19.91 -16.38
C ALA A 154 -3.11 19.52 -15.04
N PHE A 155 -4.07 20.33 -14.59
CA PHE A 155 -4.92 19.97 -13.46
C PHE A 155 -6.02 19.02 -13.93
N VAL A 156 -6.21 17.93 -13.17
CA VAL A 156 -7.22 16.90 -13.42
C VAL A 156 -8.20 16.88 -12.24
N PRO A 157 -9.52 16.89 -12.47
CA PRO A 157 -10.51 16.65 -11.41
C PRO A 157 -10.24 15.32 -10.69
N LEU A 158 -10.09 15.38 -9.36
CA LEU A 158 -9.92 14.19 -8.54
C LEU A 158 -11.27 13.52 -8.32
N VAL A 159 -11.47 12.38 -8.99
CA VAL A 159 -12.69 11.57 -8.92
C VAL A 159 -12.40 10.24 -8.24
N VAL A 160 -13.29 9.82 -7.35
CA VAL A 160 -13.29 8.49 -6.76
C VAL A 160 -14.39 7.67 -7.44
N GLU A 161 -14.03 6.53 -8.03
CA GLU A 161 -14.99 5.59 -8.60
C GLU A 161 -15.34 4.50 -7.59
N LEU A 162 -16.62 4.45 -7.20
CA LEU A 162 -17.16 3.61 -6.15
C LEU A 162 -18.03 2.50 -6.75
N ARG A 163 -17.82 1.26 -6.30
CA ARG A 163 -18.76 0.16 -6.45
C ARG A 163 -19.44 -0.08 -5.10
N VAL A 164 -20.76 -0.05 -5.08
CA VAL A 164 -21.56 -0.45 -3.92
C VAL A 164 -21.71 -1.97 -3.97
N ARG A 165 -21.38 -2.66 -2.87
CA ARG A 165 -21.50 -4.12 -2.80
C ARG A 165 -22.95 -4.58 -2.71
N ASP A 166 -23.22 -5.83 -3.05
CA ASP A 166 -24.59 -6.32 -3.21
C ASP A 166 -25.34 -6.44 -1.88
N GLU A 167 -24.62 -6.74 -0.80
CA GLU A 167 -25.10 -6.79 0.59
C GLU A 167 -25.34 -5.40 1.21
N ALA A 168 -24.93 -4.34 0.53
CA ALA A 168 -25.07 -2.99 1.06
C ALA A 168 -26.54 -2.53 1.00
N PRO A 169 -27.03 -1.78 2.02
CA PRO A 169 -28.40 -1.30 2.06
C PRO A 169 -28.74 -0.40 0.86
N GLN A 170 -30.04 -0.25 0.57
CA GLN A 170 -30.50 0.61 -0.53
C GLN A 170 -30.13 2.09 -0.37
N ARG A 171 -29.98 2.54 0.88
CA ARG A 171 -29.52 3.89 1.23
C ARG A 171 -28.28 3.77 2.09
N LEU A 172 -27.25 4.52 1.72
CA LEU A 172 -25.95 4.51 2.37
C LEU A 172 -25.55 5.95 2.60
N GLN A 173 -24.96 6.24 3.75
CA GLN A 173 -24.36 7.53 4.01
C GLN A 173 -22.84 7.36 4.01
N LEU A 174 -22.17 8.07 3.11
CA LEU A 174 -20.71 8.11 3.03
C LEU A 174 -20.19 9.27 3.88
N GLU A 175 -19.28 8.96 4.79
CA GLU A 175 -18.65 9.90 5.71
C GLU A 175 -17.19 9.53 5.92
N GLY A 176 -16.39 10.49 6.37
CA GLY A 176 -14.98 10.28 6.68
C GLY A 176 -14.15 9.89 5.45
N GLU A 177 -13.22 8.95 5.64
CA GLU A 177 -12.25 8.56 4.61
C GLU A 177 -12.90 7.65 3.56
N ILE A 178 -12.92 8.12 2.32
CA ILE A 178 -13.51 7.39 1.19
C ILE A 178 -12.48 6.89 0.18
N GLY A 179 -11.21 7.26 0.32
CA GLY A 179 -10.16 6.86 -0.60
C GLY A 179 -8.79 7.36 -0.16
N CYS A 180 -7.78 7.09 -0.99
CA CYS A 180 -6.40 7.45 -0.79
C CYS A 180 -5.80 7.88 -2.13
N ILE A 181 -5.07 8.99 -2.13
CA ILE A 181 -4.24 9.43 -3.25
C ILE A 181 -2.77 9.38 -2.84
N ALA A 182 -1.91 8.80 -3.67
CA ALA A 182 -0.49 8.69 -3.39
C ALA A 182 0.34 8.89 -4.66
N PRO A 183 1.52 9.52 -4.57
CA PRO A 183 2.43 9.57 -5.71
C PRO A 183 3.07 8.21 -5.95
N VAL A 184 3.32 7.90 -7.22
CA VAL A 184 4.07 6.74 -7.67
C VAL A 184 5.03 7.19 -8.77
N LEU A 185 6.20 6.54 -8.84
CA LEU A 185 7.20 6.82 -9.85
C LEU A 185 7.06 5.80 -11.00
N PRO A 186 6.68 6.21 -12.22
CA PRO A 186 6.79 5.35 -13.41
C PRO A 186 8.27 5.10 -13.75
N ASP A 187 8.56 4.34 -14.81
CA ASP A 187 9.92 3.96 -15.24
C ASP A 187 10.62 2.90 -14.35
N VAL A 188 9.84 2.07 -13.65
CA VAL A 188 10.36 0.91 -12.91
C VAL A 188 10.43 -0.31 -13.83
N GLN A 189 11.61 -0.93 -13.91
CA GLN A 189 11.80 -2.21 -14.58
C GLN A 189 11.79 -3.33 -13.56
N ILE A 190 10.96 -4.35 -13.80
CA ILE A 190 10.88 -5.53 -12.93
C ILE A 190 11.31 -6.73 -13.76
N GLU A 191 12.30 -7.46 -13.26
CA GLU A 191 12.76 -8.72 -13.84
C GLU A 191 12.52 -9.87 -12.86
N ALA A 192 11.99 -10.98 -13.35
CA ALA A 192 11.91 -12.21 -12.58
C ALA A 192 13.21 -13.02 -12.78
N CYS A 193 13.75 -13.57 -11.69
CA CYS A 193 14.92 -14.43 -11.72
C CYS A 193 14.81 -15.55 -10.68
N SER A 194 15.64 -16.58 -10.83
CA SER A 194 15.68 -17.67 -9.86
C SER A 194 16.47 -17.27 -8.62
N LEU A 195 16.30 -18.04 -7.52
CA LEU A 195 17.15 -17.87 -6.34
C LEU A 195 18.65 -18.06 -6.63
N ALA A 196 18.99 -18.90 -7.61
CA ALA A 196 20.38 -19.14 -8.01
C ALA A 196 21.02 -17.91 -8.67
N ASP A 197 20.23 -17.08 -9.35
CA ASP A 197 20.68 -15.84 -10.00
C ASP A 197 20.75 -14.64 -9.03
N ALA A 198 20.25 -14.80 -7.81
CA ALA A 198 20.21 -13.80 -6.76
C ALA A 198 20.44 -14.41 -5.36
N PRO A 199 21.55 -15.15 -5.14
CA PRO A 199 21.77 -15.92 -3.92
C PRO A 199 21.93 -15.03 -2.68
N GLU A 200 22.29 -13.76 -2.84
CA GLU A 200 22.33 -12.78 -1.75
C GLU A 200 20.98 -12.62 -1.04
N VAL A 201 19.87 -12.80 -1.75
CA VAL A 201 18.51 -12.68 -1.19
C VAL A 201 18.21 -13.83 -0.24
N GLY A 202 18.58 -15.06 -0.62
CA GLY A 202 18.42 -16.25 0.23
C GLY A 202 19.29 -16.18 1.50
N ARG A 203 20.54 -15.69 1.37
CA ARG A 203 21.44 -15.46 2.51
C ARG A 203 20.87 -14.43 3.48
N ALA A 204 20.41 -13.29 2.99
CA ALA A 204 19.82 -12.25 3.83
C ALA A 204 18.58 -12.75 4.59
N HIS A 205 17.75 -13.60 3.96
CA HIS A 205 16.63 -14.26 4.66
C HIS A 205 17.12 -15.16 5.79
N ALA A 206 18.12 -16.00 5.54
CA ALA A 206 18.70 -16.89 6.56
C ALA A 206 19.32 -16.11 7.73
N GLU A 207 20.08 -15.05 7.44
CA GLU A 207 20.67 -14.16 8.44
C GLU A 207 19.61 -13.41 9.26
N PHE A 208 18.51 -12.98 8.63
CA PHE A 208 17.42 -12.32 9.33
C PHE A 208 16.70 -13.28 10.28
N TYR A 209 16.45 -14.51 9.86
CA TYR A 209 15.80 -15.55 10.67
C TYR A 209 16.82 -16.53 11.27
N ASP A 210 17.87 -15.99 11.87
CA ASP A 210 18.90 -16.75 12.58
C ASP A 210 18.41 -17.38 13.90
N ALA A 211 19.24 -18.22 14.52
CA ALA A 211 18.93 -18.84 15.82
C ALA A 211 18.61 -17.80 16.91
N LYS A 212 19.28 -16.64 16.89
CA LYS A 212 19.05 -15.54 17.85
C LYS A 212 17.65 -14.95 17.71
N TYR A 213 17.16 -14.78 16.48
CA TYR A 213 15.79 -14.32 16.24
C TYR A 213 14.76 -15.24 16.92
N PHE A 214 14.91 -16.56 16.77
CA PHE A 214 13.98 -17.52 17.37
C PHE A 214 14.12 -17.63 18.89
N ALA A 215 15.33 -17.45 19.44
CA ALA A 215 15.54 -17.41 20.88
C ALA A 215 14.77 -16.24 21.53
N VAL A 216 14.84 -15.04 20.94
CA VAL A 216 14.20 -13.82 21.48
C VAL A 216 12.67 -13.84 21.26
N LYS A 217 12.19 -14.41 20.15
CA LYS A 217 10.75 -14.42 19.81
C LYS A 217 9.88 -15.16 20.84
N LYS A 218 10.46 -16.01 21.69
CA LYS A 218 9.73 -16.78 22.71
C LYS A 218 9.09 -15.94 23.82
N GLY A 219 9.31 -14.63 23.89
CA GLY A 219 8.64 -13.79 24.88
C GLY A 219 8.55 -12.29 24.58
N GLN A 220 9.11 -11.80 23.46
CA GLN A 220 9.16 -10.37 23.17
C GLN A 220 9.02 -10.05 21.67
N VAL A 221 8.55 -8.83 21.38
CA VAL A 221 8.53 -8.26 20.03
C VAL A 221 9.97 -8.02 19.56
N THR A 222 10.38 -8.65 18.46
CA THR A 222 11.74 -8.49 17.94
C THR A 222 11.88 -7.14 17.22
N ARG A 223 12.82 -6.29 17.67
CA ARG A 223 13.13 -5.00 17.02
C ARG A 223 14.13 -5.13 15.85
N LYS A 224 14.35 -6.35 15.34
CA LYS A 224 15.41 -6.65 14.34
C LYS A 224 15.20 -5.87 13.04
N TYR A 225 13.97 -5.81 12.52
CA TYR A 225 13.63 -5.04 11.33
C TYR A 225 13.95 -3.54 11.48
N ARG A 226 13.58 -2.93 12.61
CA ARG A 226 13.87 -1.50 12.86
C ARG A 226 15.36 -1.19 12.86
N ARG A 227 16.16 -2.08 13.46
CA ARG A 227 17.62 -1.91 13.49
C ARG A 227 18.24 -2.06 12.09
N LEU A 228 17.70 -2.98 11.30
CA LEU A 228 18.14 -3.21 9.92
C LEU A 228 17.88 -1.99 9.03
N VAL A 229 16.68 -1.43 9.09
CA VAL A 229 16.27 -0.28 8.25
C VAL A 229 16.80 1.05 8.80
N GLY A 230 16.96 1.17 10.12
CA GLY A 230 17.41 2.39 10.79
C GLY A 230 18.92 2.65 10.75
N GLY A 231 19.72 1.76 10.16
CA GLY A 231 21.12 2.07 9.85
C GLY A 231 22.08 2.19 11.02
N THR A 232 21.90 1.49 12.15
CA THR A 232 23.03 1.28 13.08
C THR A 232 23.97 0.22 12.52
N ALA A 233 24.69 0.58 11.47
CA ALA A 233 25.99 0.00 11.15
C ALA A 233 27.02 0.71 12.04
N GLY A 234 27.73 -0.03 12.90
CA GLY A 234 28.83 0.50 13.72
C GLY A 234 28.43 0.82 15.17
N GLY A 235 28.54 -0.19 16.03
CA GLY A 235 28.45 -0.04 17.48
C GLY A 235 28.76 -1.36 18.14
N ARG A 236 30.07 -1.62 18.33
CA ARG A 236 30.56 -2.75 19.13
C ARG A 236 29.80 -2.75 20.45
N ASN A 237 29.15 -3.87 20.79
CA ASN A 237 28.66 -4.11 22.13
C ASN A 237 29.87 -4.09 23.09
N ALA A 238 30.12 -2.94 23.70
CA ALA A 238 30.82 -2.92 24.97
C ALA A 238 29.92 -3.61 26.00
N SER A 239 30.47 -4.64 26.61
CA SER A 239 29.94 -5.34 27.77
C SER A 239 29.50 -4.36 28.86
N ALA A 240 28.23 -4.38 29.23
CA ALA A 240 27.79 -3.82 30.51
C ALA A 240 28.06 -4.88 31.59
N GLY A 241 29.25 -4.80 32.18
CA GLY A 241 29.53 -5.30 33.52
C GLY A 241 28.85 -4.42 34.56
N GLU A 242 28.59 -5.04 35.70
CA GLU A 242 27.90 -4.52 36.88
C GLU A 242 28.70 -3.41 37.60
N GLY A 243 27.98 -2.57 38.38
CA GLY A 243 28.53 -1.59 39.33
C GLY A 243 27.89 -0.20 39.17
N SER A 244 26.81 0.12 39.89
CA SER A 244 26.78 0.67 41.28
C SER A 244 27.30 2.11 41.42
N ALA A 245 26.35 2.99 41.74
CA ALA A 245 26.37 4.24 42.52
C ALA A 245 27.65 5.07 42.70
N GLY A 246 27.51 6.39 42.48
CA GLY A 246 28.17 7.40 43.33
C GLY A 246 28.61 8.69 42.62
N GLY A 247 27.94 9.81 42.95
CA GLY A 247 28.60 11.09 43.27
C GLY A 247 29.06 12.04 42.15
N GLY A 248 28.31 13.14 41.98
CA GLY A 248 28.78 14.51 42.20
C GLY A 248 29.75 15.20 41.21
N SER A 249 29.45 16.51 40.98
CA SER A 249 30.35 17.60 40.59
C SER A 249 30.39 18.07 39.12
N THR A 250 29.75 19.22 38.92
CA THR A 250 30.09 20.41 38.12
C THR A 250 31.46 20.48 37.40
N GLY A 251 31.42 20.99 36.16
CA GLY A 251 32.57 21.56 35.43
C GLY A 251 32.17 22.10 34.04
N GLU A 252 32.39 23.39 33.83
CA GLU A 252 32.10 24.17 32.63
C GLU A 252 33.02 23.86 31.44
N GLY A 253 32.56 24.22 30.22
CA GLY A 253 33.40 24.79 29.16
C GLY A 253 34.13 23.83 28.22
N SER A 254 33.72 23.81 26.95
CA SER A 254 34.54 24.31 25.83
C SER A 254 33.90 23.96 24.49
N ALA A 255 33.71 24.99 23.67
CA ALA A 255 33.49 24.89 22.24
C ALA A 255 34.68 24.19 21.55
N GLY A 256 34.40 23.49 20.46
CA GLY A 256 35.39 22.85 19.62
C GLY A 256 34.79 22.58 18.25
N GLU A 257 35.04 23.53 17.34
CA GLU A 257 34.77 23.48 15.91
C GLU A 257 35.46 22.27 15.26
N GLY A 258 34.81 21.68 14.25
CA GLY A 258 35.33 20.46 13.62
C GLY A 258 34.69 20.14 12.27
N SER A 259 34.99 21.00 11.29
CA SER A 259 35.18 20.71 9.87
C SER A 259 34.13 19.89 9.11
N ALA A 260 33.44 20.60 8.21
CA ALA A 260 32.75 20.04 7.05
C ALA A 260 33.69 19.18 6.20
N GLY A 261 33.26 17.96 5.91
CA GLY A 261 33.77 17.13 4.83
C GLY A 261 32.64 16.90 3.84
N GLU A 262 32.54 17.77 2.85
CA GLU A 262 31.65 17.63 1.70
C GLU A 262 32.13 16.47 0.83
N GLY A 263 31.67 15.27 1.17
CA GLY A 263 31.65 14.14 0.25
C GLY A 263 30.49 14.32 -0.72
N SER A 264 30.73 15.07 -1.79
CA SER A 264 29.88 15.13 -2.99
C SER A 264 29.74 13.71 -3.56
N ALA A 265 28.69 13.01 -3.12
CA ALA A 265 28.19 11.83 -3.81
C ALA A 265 27.59 12.33 -5.12
N GLY A 266 28.33 12.07 -6.20
CA GLY A 266 27.92 12.45 -7.55
C GLY A 266 26.49 12.05 -7.83
N GLU A 267 25.77 12.97 -8.46
CA GLU A 267 24.55 12.71 -9.20
C GLU A 267 24.83 11.62 -10.25
N GLU A 268 24.71 10.35 -9.85
CA GLU A 268 24.34 9.31 -10.79
C GLU A 268 23.00 9.73 -11.38
N SER A 269 23.05 10.19 -12.62
CA SER A 269 21.93 10.26 -13.56
C SER A 269 20.88 9.24 -13.16
N ALA A 270 19.69 9.71 -12.75
CA ALA A 270 18.61 8.90 -12.21
C ALA A 270 18.19 7.80 -13.21
N GLY A 271 18.93 6.69 -13.19
CA GLY A 271 18.68 5.53 -14.02
C GLY A 271 17.35 4.92 -13.65
N ARG A 272 16.71 4.26 -14.61
CA ARG A 272 15.50 3.47 -14.36
C ARG A 272 15.72 2.54 -13.18
N ALA A 273 14.82 2.58 -12.20
CA ALA A 273 14.89 1.70 -11.05
C ALA A 273 14.71 0.24 -11.50
N ARG A 274 15.70 -0.60 -11.20
CA ARG A 274 15.67 -2.04 -11.51
C ARG A 274 15.30 -2.83 -10.26
N VAL A 275 14.23 -3.60 -10.36
CA VAL A 275 13.69 -4.42 -9.28
C VAL A 275 13.79 -5.88 -9.69
N ARG A 276 14.33 -6.71 -8.79
CA ARG A 276 14.41 -8.17 -9.00
C ARG A 276 13.32 -8.86 -8.19
N LEU A 277 12.49 -9.62 -8.88
CA LEU A 277 11.57 -10.58 -8.31
C LEU A 277 12.28 -11.94 -8.26
N VAL A 278 12.66 -12.39 -7.07
CA VAL A 278 13.40 -13.64 -6.89
C VAL A 278 12.43 -14.75 -6.50
N VAL A 279 12.22 -15.73 -7.37
CA VAL A 279 11.28 -16.83 -7.15
C VAL A 279 11.99 -18.00 -6.48
N ALA A 280 11.45 -18.44 -5.33
CA ALA A 280 11.97 -19.57 -4.57
C ALA A 280 11.01 -20.77 -4.52
N GLY A 281 9.73 -20.61 -4.90
CA GLY A 281 8.71 -21.66 -4.86
C GLY A 281 7.95 -21.85 -6.18
N PRO A 282 6.91 -22.71 -6.20
CA PRO A 282 6.22 -23.15 -7.42
C PRO A 282 5.29 -22.09 -8.04
N ALA A 283 4.73 -21.18 -7.24
CA ALA A 283 3.84 -20.14 -7.74
C ALA A 283 4.64 -18.88 -8.09
N ALA A 284 4.90 -18.68 -9.39
CA ALA A 284 5.57 -17.47 -9.87
C ALA A 284 4.60 -16.28 -9.80
N PRO A 285 4.99 -15.16 -9.17
CA PRO A 285 4.22 -13.92 -9.23
C PRO A 285 4.18 -13.36 -10.65
N GLU A 286 3.13 -12.61 -10.94
CA GLU A 286 2.87 -12.00 -12.26
C GLU A 286 3.39 -10.56 -12.27
N ILE A 287 4.07 -10.15 -13.34
CA ILE A 287 4.46 -8.74 -13.53
C ILE A 287 3.38 -8.08 -14.39
N THR A 288 2.76 -7.03 -13.87
CA THR A 288 1.69 -6.29 -14.55
C THR A 288 2.06 -4.82 -14.71
N GLU A 289 1.68 -4.22 -15.83
CA GLU A 289 1.90 -2.81 -16.11
C GLU A 289 0.58 -2.03 -16.11
N VAL A 290 0.63 -0.77 -15.70
CA VAL A 290 -0.48 0.16 -15.89
C VAL A 290 -0.51 0.61 -17.36
N THR A 291 -1.63 0.33 -18.02
CA THR A 291 -1.84 0.61 -19.45
C THR A 291 -2.82 1.75 -19.70
N GLU A 292 -3.61 2.14 -18.70
CA GLU A 292 -4.63 3.19 -18.82
C GLU A 292 -4.43 4.24 -17.72
N VAL A 293 -4.62 5.51 -18.07
CA VAL A 293 -4.53 6.65 -17.15
C VAL A 293 -5.67 7.64 -17.42
N THR A 294 -6.08 8.35 -16.38
CA THR A 294 -6.97 9.51 -16.48
C THR A 294 -6.13 10.77 -16.66
N THR A 295 -6.56 11.65 -17.56
CA THR A 295 -5.84 12.88 -17.95
C THR A 295 -6.77 14.09 -17.91
N ALA A 296 -6.25 15.28 -18.21
CA ALA A 296 -7.08 16.48 -18.35
C ALA A 296 -8.04 16.40 -19.56
N ALA A 297 -7.93 15.39 -20.43
CA ALA A 297 -8.83 15.22 -21.57
C ALA A 297 -10.23 14.75 -21.18
N GLY A 298 -10.38 13.98 -20.10
CA GLY A 298 -11.70 13.50 -19.68
C GLY A 298 -11.72 12.49 -18.52
N PRO A 299 -12.92 12.14 -18.04
CA PRO A 299 -13.13 11.24 -16.90
C PRO A 299 -12.89 9.77 -17.19
N ASP A 300 -12.86 9.37 -18.46
CA ASP A 300 -12.61 8.00 -18.86
C ASP A 300 -11.11 7.76 -19.03
N PRO A 301 -10.57 6.69 -18.42
CA PRO A 301 -9.18 6.32 -18.64
C PRO A 301 -8.90 6.12 -20.14
N VAL A 302 -7.77 6.62 -20.58
CA VAL A 302 -7.27 6.45 -21.94
C VAL A 302 -6.01 5.58 -21.92
N PRO A 303 -5.74 4.82 -22.99
CA PRO A 303 -4.46 4.12 -23.12
C PRO A 303 -3.30 5.09 -22.95
N TRP A 304 -2.35 4.76 -22.09
CA TRP A 304 -1.16 5.57 -21.90
C TRP A 304 -0.29 5.54 -23.15
N ARG A 305 -0.07 6.71 -23.76
CA ARG A 305 0.76 6.89 -24.97
C ARG A 305 2.05 7.66 -24.74
N GLY A 306 2.35 8.06 -23.50
CA GLY A 306 3.47 8.96 -23.16
C GLY A 306 4.87 8.31 -23.18
N GLY A 307 5.13 7.41 -24.13
CA GLY A 307 6.47 6.87 -24.42
C GLY A 307 6.89 5.69 -23.52
N ALA A 308 8.19 5.62 -23.20
CA ALA A 308 8.81 4.48 -22.53
C ALA A 308 8.49 4.39 -21.01
N ARG A 309 7.78 5.38 -20.45
CA ARG A 309 7.42 5.43 -19.04
C ARG A 309 6.32 4.44 -18.72
N ARG A 310 6.64 3.40 -17.96
CA ARG A 310 5.70 2.37 -17.53
C ARG A 310 5.72 2.22 -16.01
N LEU A 311 4.55 2.11 -15.41
CA LEU A 311 4.44 1.72 -14.01
C LEU A 311 4.19 0.22 -13.95
N ALA A 312 5.22 -0.52 -13.57
CA ALA A 312 5.14 -1.96 -13.35
C ALA A 312 4.88 -2.28 -11.87
N SER A 313 4.20 -3.39 -11.62
CA SER A 313 3.95 -3.94 -10.29
C SER A 313 3.97 -5.46 -10.32
N ILE A 314 4.17 -6.09 -9.17
CA ILE A 314 4.15 -7.55 -9.03
C ILE A 314 2.84 -7.96 -8.37
N VAL A 315 2.08 -8.86 -9.00
CA VAL A 315 0.89 -9.48 -8.42
C VAL A 315 1.28 -10.85 -7.88
N VAL A 316 1.24 -10.97 -6.56
CA VAL A 316 1.47 -12.24 -5.89
C VAL A 316 0.15 -12.97 -5.75
N ARG A 317 0.11 -14.22 -6.22
CA ARG A 317 -1.05 -15.11 -6.12
C ARG A 317 -0.83 -16.16 -5.05
N ASN A 318 -1.93 -16.64 -4.48
CA ASN A 318 -1.91 -17.65 -3.44
C ASN A 318 -1.45 -18.99 -4.01
N ALA A 319 -0.40 -19.56 -3.45
CA ALA A 319 0.15 -20.85 -3.86
C ALA A 319 -0.53 -22.04 -3.17
N VAL A 320 -1.08 -21.83 -1.96
CA VAL A 320 -1.64 -22.89 -1.11
C VAL A 320 -3.07 -22.52 -0.78
N PRO A 321 -4.09 -23.20 -1.33
CA PRO A 321 -5.47 -22.93 -0.96
C PRO A 321 -5.65 -23.19 0.53
N PHE A 322 -6.47 -22.37 1.19
CA PHE A 322 -6.70 -22.50 2.63
C PHE A 322 -8.08 -22.01 3.05
N ARG A 323 -8.50 -22.51 4.21
CA ARG A 323 -9.63 -22.01 4.98
C ARG A 323 -9.14 -21.40 6.28
N ALA A 324 -9.74 -20.30 6.71
CA ALA A 324 -9.43 -19.70 8.02
C ALA A 324 -10.71 -19.33 8.78
N THR A 325 -10.70 -19.53 10.09
CA THR A 325 -11.83 -19.23 10.98
C THR A 325 -11.31 -18.51 12.21
N PHE A 326 -11.97 -17.41 12.59
CA PHE A 326 -11.73 -16.72 13.85
C PHE A 326 -12.98 -16.82 14.74
N ASP A 327 -12.86 -17.44 15.90
CA ASP A 327 -13.99 -17.67 16.83
C ASP A 327 -14.18 -16.54 17.87
N GLY A 328 -13.39 -15.47 17.78
CA GLY A 328 -13.34 -14.39 18.77
C GLY A 328 -12.14 -14.47 19.69
N HIS A 329 -11.45 -15.60 19.72
CA HIS A 329 -10.24 -15.82 20.50
C HIS A 329 -9.14 -16.53 19.70
N THR A 330 -9.47 -17.64 19.05
CA THR A 330 -8.54 -18.46 18.28
C THR A 330 -8.72 -18.19 16.79
N LEU A 331 -7.60 -17.98 16.11
CA LEU A 331 -7.55 -18.01 14.65
C LEU A 331 -6.97 -19.35 14.21
N ALA A 332 -7.81 -20.17 13.58
CA ALA A 332 -7.40 -21.43 12.96
C ALA A 332 -7.20 -21.22 11.46
N VAL A 333 -6.04 -21.63 10.93
CA VAL A 333 -5.75 -21.65 9.49
C VAL A 333 -5.54 -23.11 9.08
N ALA A 334 -6.38 -23.60 8.20
CA ALA A 334 -6.37 -24.95 7.66
C ALA A 334 -5.95 -24.90 6.17
N PRO A 335 -4.64 -25.07 5.88
CA PRO A 335 -4.15 -25.14 4.52
C PRO A 335 -4.41 -26.50 3.89
N ASP A 336 -4.45 -26.54 2.56
CA ASP A 336 -4.30 -27.79 1.82
C ASP A 336 -2.90 -28.38 2.08
N ALA A 337 -2.85 -29.48 2.84
CA ALA A 337 -1.62 -30.06 3.33
C ALA A 337 -0.72 -30.63 2.21
N PRO A 338 -1.24 -31.38 1.22
CA PRO A 338 -0.45 -31.82 0.08
C PRO A 338 0.20 -30.65 -0.66
N ARG A 339 -0.57 -29.60 -0.97
CA ARG A 339 -0.05 -28.44 -1.70
C ARG A 339 0.99 -27.68 -0.90
N LEU A 340 0.81 -27.55 0.43
CA LEU A 340 1.80 -26.96 1.32
C LEU A 340 3.10 -27.76 1.32
N ALA A 341 3.02 -29.09 1.42
CA ALA A 341 4.19 -29.97 1.44
C ALA A 341 4.96 -29.93 0.11
N ASP A 342 4.26 -29.99 -1.02
CA ASP A 342 4.87 -29.92 -2.35
C ASP A 342 5.63 -28.61 -2.55
N GLY A 343 5.01 -27.50 -2.14
CA GLY A 343 5.62 -26.20 -2.25
C GLY A 343 6.78 -25.98 -1.28
N ALA A 344 6.68 -26.49 -0.05
CA ALA A 344 7.79 -26.52 0.90
C ALA A 344 9.00 -27.28 0.32
N ALA A 345 8.77 -28.47 -0.25
CA ALA A 345 9.81 -29.26 -0.87
C ALA A 345 10.41 -28.57 -2.10
N ALA A 346 9.61 -27.85 -2.88
CA ALA A 346 10.11 -27.05 -4.01
C ALA A 346 11.03 -25.91 -3.56
N VAL A 347 10.69 -25.24 -2.46
CA VAL A 347 11.54 -24.21 -1.84
C VAL A 347 12.84 -24.81 -1.33
N GLU A 348 12.78 -25.92 -0.60
CA GLU A 348 13.98 -26.62 -0.12
C GLU A 348 14.89 -27.03 -1.26
N ARG A 349 14.35 -27.58 -2.36
CA ARG A 349 15.13 -27.88 -3.57
C ARG A 349 15.76 -26.64 -4.20
N ALA A 350 15.06 -25.50 -4.22
CA ALA A 350 15.62 -24.26 -4.75
C ALA A 350 16.80 -23.75 -3.91
N PHE A 351 16.68 -23.82 -2.58
CA PHE A 351 17.77 -23.47 -1.67
C PHE A 351 18.93 -24.48 -1.75
N ALA A 352 18.65 -25.78 -1.81
CA ALA A 352 19.67 -26.82 -1.91
C ALA A 352 20.51 -26.68 -3.19
N ARG A 353 19.85 -26.43 -4.33
CA ARG A 353 20.56 -26.15 -5.60
C ARG A 353 21.44 -24.90 -5.54
N THR A 354 21.06 -23.90 -4.73
CA THR A 354 21.77 -22.61 -4.67
C THR A 354 22.90 -22.62 -3.65
N PHE A 355 22.73 -23.31 -2.52
CA PHE A 355 23.63 -23.20 -1.35
C PHE A 355 24.18 -24.53 -0.85
N GLY A 356 23.69 -25.67 -1.34
CA GLY A 356 24.05 -27.01 -0.85
C GLY A 356 23.38 -27.39 0.48
N ASP A 357 23.39 -28.69 0.78
CA ASP A 357 22.68 -29.25 1.93
C ASP A 357 23.24 -28.79 3.29
N ASP A 358 24.54 -28.52 3.38
CA ASP A 358 25.18 -28.01 4.60
C ASP A 358 24.59 -26.65 5.02
N PHE A 359 24.30 -25.78 4.04
CA PHE A 359 23.66 -24.50 4.30
C PHE A 359 22.24 -24.70 4.84
N LEU A 360 21.49 -25.65 4.29
CA LEU A 360 20.14 -25.98 4.75
C LEU A 360 20.18 -26.49 6.18
N ALA A 361 21.11 -27.39 6.48
CA ALA A 361 21.31 -27.96 7.81
C ALA A 361 21.65 -26.87 8.85
N ALA A 362 22.51 -25.90 8.50
CA ALA A 362 22.84 -24.79 9.37
C ALA A 362 21.69 -23.78 9.57
N ASN A 363 20.78 -23.67 8.59
CA ASN A 363 19.73 -22.63 8.56
C ASN A 363 18.30 -23.18 8.62
N ARG A 364 18.10 -24.38 9.21
CA ARG A 364 16.80 -25.06 9.28
C ARG A 364 15.67 -24.19 9.81
N GLY A 365 15.93 -23.35 10.81
CA GLY A 365 14.91 -22.45 11.37
C GLY A 365 14.40 -21.41 10.36
N ALA A 366 15.31 -20.82 9.57
CA ALA A 366 14.95 -19.83 8.56
C ALA A 366 14.16 -20.46 7.41
N LEU A 367 14.54 -21.67 6.98
CA LEU A 367 13.81 -22.41 5.95
C LEU A 367 12.44 -22.83 6.45
N TRP A 368 12.35 -23.44 7.64
CA TRP A 368 11.07 -23.78 8.26
C TRP A 368 10.13 -22.57 8.35
N TYR A 369 10.66 -21.40 8.71
CA TYR A 369 9.85 -20.19 8.83
C TYR A 369 9.28 -19.70 7.49
N LEU A 370 9.99 -19.97 6.38
CA LEU A 370 9.55 -19.67 5.02
C LEU A 370 8.58 -20.76 4.50
N THR A 371 8.93 -22.03 4.65
CA THR A 371 8.19 -23.17 4.08
C THR A 371 6.86 -23.43 4.77
N LYS A 372 6.72 -23.08 6.06
CA LYS A 372 5.43 -23.19 6.74
C LYS A 372 4.32 -22.29 6.15
N TYR A 373 4.70 -21.28 5.34
CA TYR A 373 3.86 -20.38 4.55
C TYR A 373 2.90 -19.48 5.36
N PHE A 374 2.15 -20.05 6.31
CA PHE A 374 1.25 -19.37 7.23
C PHE A 374 1.91 -19.07 8.57
N THR A 375 1.55 -17.96 9.21
CA THR A 375 1.92 -17.67 10.60
C THR A 375 0.79 -16.95 11.30
N PRO A 376 -0.03 -17.67 12.10
CA PRO A 376 -1.04 -17.05 12.95
C PRO A 376 -0.42 -16.06 13.93
N HIS A 377 -1.16 -15.02 14.26
CA HIS A 377 -0.85 -14.13 15.37
C HIS A 377 -1.19 -14.77 16.73
N PRO A 378 -0.76 -14.15 17.85
CA PRO A 378 -1.17 -14.59 19.18
C PRO A 378 -2.69 -14.65 19.35
N PRO A 379 -3.19 -15.45 20.32
CA PRO A 379 -4.62 -15.50 20.65
C PRO A 379 -5.24 -14.12 20.91
N GLY A 380 -6.50 -13.97 20.53
CA GLY A 380 -7.29 -12.74 20.58
C GLY A 380 -7.17 -11.86 19.34
N GLU A 381 -6.33 -12.23 18.36
CA GLU A 381 -6.10 -11.44 17.16
C GLU A 381 -6.65 -12.14 15.90
N PRO A 382 -7.50 -11.47 15.09
CA PRO A 382 -8.04 -12.04 13.86
C PRO A 382 -7.06 -11.98 12.68
N HIS A 383 -5.74 -12.05 12.94
CA HIS A 383 -4.70 -11.77 11.96
C HIS A 383 -3.74 -12.94 11.75
N PHE A 384 -3.25 -13.08 10.53
CA PHE A 384 -2.16 -14.02 10.22
C PHE A 384 -1.36 -13.55 9.01
N PHE A 385 -0.13 -14.04 8.91
CA PHE A 385 0.71 -13.85 7.73
C PHE A 385 0.54 -15.00 6.75
N VAL A 386 0.46 -14.67 5.47
CA VAL A 386 0.87 -15.54 4.37
C VAL A 386 2.21 -15.04 3.86
N LYS A 387 3.17 -15.95 3.66
CA LYS A 387 4.52 -15.64 3.19
C LYS A 387 4.73 -16.25 1.81
N PRO A 388 4.57 -15.45 0.76
CA PRO A 388 4.88 -15.90 -0.59
C PRO A 388 6.30 -16.48 -0.66
N TRP A 389 6.46 -17.56 -1.42
CA TRP A 389 7.78 -18.14 -1.71
C TRP A 389 8.49 -17.38 -2.83
N ALA A 390 8.49 -16.07 -2.70
CA ALA A 390 9.15 -15.13 -3.58
C ALA A 390 9.63 -13.93 -2.75
N PHE A 391 10.66 -13.29 -3.25
CA PHE A 391 11.26 -12.11 -2.63
C PHE A 391 11.26 -10.96 -3.63
N THR A 392 11.22 -9.73 -3.11
CA THR A 392 11.36 -8.52 -3.91
C THR A 392 12.62 -7.80 -3.45
N ARG A 393 13.51 -7.50 -4.39
CA ARG A 393 14.70 -6.68 -4.15
C ARG A 393 14.60 -5.38 -4.94
N THR A 394 14.54 -4.26 -4.23
CA THR A 394 14.56 -2.92 -4.82
C THR A 394 15.95 -2.28 -4.72
N PRO A 395 16.25 -1.21 -5.48
CA PRO A 395 17.50 -0.47 -5.33
C PRO A 395 17.61 0.20 -3.95
N PRO A 396 18.83 0.53 -3.48
CA PRO A 396 19.00 1.31 -2.25
C PRO A 396 18.15 2.57 -2.22
N GLY A 397 17.52 2.85 -1.07
CA GLY A 397 16.65 4.03 -0.91
C GLY A 397 15.22 3.82 -1.42
N TRP A 398 14.88 2.62 -1.88
CA TRP A 398 13.53 2.23 -2.28
C TRP A 398 12.85 1.34 -1.24
N SER A 399 11.53 1.28 -1.34
CA SER A 399 10.67 0.39 -0.61
C SER A 399 9.69 -0.28 -1.57
N SER A 400 8.93 -1.24 -1.07
CA SER A 400 7.78 -1.81 -1.75
C SER A 400 6.52 -1.51 -0.96
N LEU A 401 5.56 -0.86 -1.61
CA LEU A 401 4.18 -0.81 -1.14
C LEU A 401 3.54 -2.17 -1.40
N LEU A 402 3.13 -2.84 -0.34
CA LEU A 402 2.35 -4.08 -0.40
C LEU A 402 0.88 -3.71 -0.27
N ASP A 403 0.15 -3.63 -1.38
CA ASP A 403 -1.29 -3.35 -1.32
C ASP A 403 -2.08 -4.66 -1.36
N GLY A 404 -2.82 -4.91 -0.29
CA GLY A 404 -3.54 -6.16 -0.11
C GLY A 404 -4.80 -6.24 -0.95
N VAL A 405 -5.08 -7.44 -1.46
CA VAL A 405 -6.36 -7.75 -2.09
C VAL A 405 -7.35 -8.22 -1.03
N HIS A 406 -8.60 -7.83 -1.19
CA HIS A 406 -9.64 -8.16 -0.25
C HIS A 406 -10.64 -9.13 -0.87
N GLY A 407 -11.28 -9.92 -0.02
CA GLY A 407 -12.25 -10.91 -0.47
C GLY A 407 -13.44 -10.99 0.46
N ASP A 408 -14.18 -12.08 0.33
CA ASP A 408 -15.39 -12.30 1.10
C ASP A 408 -15.06 -12.66 2.56
N GLY A 409 -15.31 -11.72 3.46
CA GLY A 409 -15.06 -11.89 4.89
C GLY A 409 -13.61 -11.66 5.34
N TYR A 410 -12.73 -11.16 4.47
CA TYR A 410 -11.34 -10.85 4.85
C TYR A 410 -10.74 -9.65 4.11
N ASP A 411 -9.71 -9.08 4.74
CA ASP A 411 -8.83 -8.08 4.15
C ASP A 411 -7.40 -8.59 4.15
N VAL A 412 -6.66 -8.39 3.07
CA VAL A 412 -5.20 -8.29 3.19
C VAL A 412 -4.84 -6.83 3.42
N MET A 413 -4.03 -6.59 4.46
CA MET A 413 -3.64 -5.25 4.89
C MET A 413 -2.55 -4.68 3.98
N ARG A 414 -2.59 -3.36 3.82
CA ARG A 414 -1.53 -2.57 3.20
C ARG A 414 -0.33 -2.44 4.14
N GLY A 415 0.85 -2.67 3.60
CA GLY A 415 2.13 -2.47 4.26
C GLY A 415 3.15 -1.73 3.38
N VAL A 416 4.22 -1.22 3.97
CA VAL A 416 5.41 -0.73 3.25
C VAL A 416 6.63 -1.46 3.80
N VAL A 417 7.45 -2.03 2.92
CA VAL A 417 8.65 -2.78 3.31
C VAL A 417 9.87 -2.18 2.62
N ALA A 418 10.94 -1.92 3.37
CA ALA A 418 12.23 -1.53 2.81
C ALA A 418 12.91 -2.74 2.16
N THR A 419 12.50 -3.04 0.92
CA THR A 419 12.92 -4.22 0.14
C THR A 419 14.30 -4.06 -0.51
N ASP A 420 15.04 -3.02 -0.17
CA ASP A 420 16.47 -2.90 -0.41
C ASP A 420 17.29 -3.55 0.73
N ALA A 421 16.69 -3.73 1.91
CA ALA A 421 17.31 -4.35 3.09
C ALA A 421 16.60 -5.62 3.57
N PHE A 422 15.28 -5.71 3.41
CA PHE A 422 14.47 -6.87 3.81
C PHE A 422 13.58 -7.34 2.66
N PHE A 423 13.97 -8.44 2.03
CA PHE A 423 13.40 -8.83 0.73
C PHE A 423 12.06 -9.58 0.79
N ALA A 424 11.61 -10.01 1.98
CA ALA A 424 10.36 -10.74 2.10
C ALA A 424 9.14 -9.80 2.09
N THR A 425 8.10 -10.19 1.36
CA THR A 425 6.88 -9.38 1.17
C THR A 425 5.65 -10.13 1.66
N PRO A 426 5.43 -10.20 3.00
CA PRO A 426 4.34 -10.98 3.57
C PRO A 426 2.98 -10.29 3.35
N ALA A 427 1.95 -11.10 3.13
CA ALA A 427 0.56 -10.66 3.11
C ALA A 427 -0.03 -10.81 4.52
N VAL A 428 -0.53 -9.73 5.12
CA VAL A 428 -1.14 -9.76 6.45
C VAL A 428 -2.65 -9.80 6.28
N PHE A 429 -3.26 -10.92 6.65
CA PHE A 429 -4.70 -11.08 6.62
C PHE A 429 -5.35 -10.54 7.89
N HIS A 430 -6.56 -10.03 7.74
CA HIS A 430 -7.52 -9.72 8.80
C HIS A 430 -8.84 -10.43 8.46
N VAL A 431 -9.23 -11.39 9.29
CA VAL A 431 -10.51 -12.11 9.17
C VAL A 431 -11.62 -11.28 9.81
N ARG A 432 -12.64 -10.91 9.03
CA ARG A 432 -13.77 -10.08 9.49
C ARG A 432 -14.95 -10.90 10.00
N ARG A 433 -15.08 -12.14 9.54
CA ARG A 433 -16.17 -13.04 9.92
C ARG A 433 -15.89 -13.68 11.27
N LEU A 434 -16.74 -13.40 12.24
CA LEU A 434 -16.74 -14.09 13.53
C LEU A 434 -17.45 -15.43 13.40
N GLY A 435 -16.77 -16.52 13.75
CA GLY A 435 -17.29 -17.90 13.76
C GLY A 435 -17.48 -18.53 12.38
N ALA A 436 -17.62 -17.73 11.32
CA ALA A 436 -17.76 -18.21 9.95
C ALA A 436 -16.41 -18.24 9.21
N PRO A 437 -16.16 -19.27 8.39
CA PRO A 437 -14.92 -19.39 7.66
C PRO A 437 -14.80 -18.39 6.51
N ILE A 438 -13.55 -18.10 6.16
CA ILE A 438 -13.16 -17.56 4.86
C ILE A 438 -12.44 -18.64 4.07
N GLU A 439 -12.52 -18.58 2.74
CA GLU A 439 -11.83 -19.49 1.84
C GLU A 439 -11.06 -18.67 0.81
N VAL A 440 -9.81 -19.06 0.59
CA VAL A 440 -8.94 -18.41 -0.40
C VAL A 440 -8.38 -19.51 -1.30
N PRO A 441 -8.84 -19.60 -2.55
CA PRO A 441 -8.38 -20.65 -3.45
C PRO A 441 -6.94 -20.43 -3.90
N GLU A 442 -6.35 -21.45 -4.52
CA GLU A 442 -5.10 -21.31 -5.25
C GLU A 442 -5.29 -20.33 -6.41
N GLY A 443 -4.25 -19.54 -6.73
CA GLY A 443 -4.28 -18.55 -7.81
C GLY A 443 -5.00 -17.24 -7.46
N ALA A 444 -5.71 -17.18 -6.33
CA ALA A 444 -6.32 -15.94 -5.84
C ALA A 444 -5.24 -14.86 -5.62
N PRO A 445 -5.40 -13.63 -6.13
CA PRO A 445 -4.43 -12.56 -5.89
C PRO A 445 -4.42 -12.18 -4.40
N LEU A 446 -3.23 -12.04 -3.83
CA LEU A 446 -3.01 -11.71 -2.41
C LEU A 446 -2.52 -10.27 -2.24
N LEU A 447 -1.51 -9.89 -3.03
CA LEU A 447 -0.82 -8.62 -2.93
C LEU A 447 -0.55 -8.07 -4.32
N ARG A 448 -0.68 -6.76 -4.47
CA ARG A 448 0.02 -5.99 -5.50
C ARG A 448 1.21 -5.28 -4.84
N ILE A 449 2.41 -5.55 -5.34
CA ILE A 449 3.65 -4.96 -4.86
C ILE A 449 4.06 -3.86 -5.83
N VAL A 450 4.07 -2.61 -5.35
CA VAL A 450 4.48 -1.44 -6.13
C VAL A 450 5.80 -0.92 -5.57
N PRO A 451 6.91 -0.99 -6.33
CA PRO A 451 8.16 -0.36 -5.94
C PRO A 451 7.98 1.15 -5.83
N ILE A 452 8.49 1.75 -4.76
CA ILE A 452 8.34 3.17 -4.49
C ILE A 452 9.63 3.75 -3.88
N PRO A 453 10.12 4.91 -4.35
CA PRO A 453 11.15 5.67 -3.67
C PRO A 453 10.75 6.00 -2.23
N ARG A 454 11.68 5.87 -1.28
CA ARG A 454 11.37 6.05 0.15
C ARG A 454 11.01 7.49 0.51
N ASP A 455 11.54 8.47 -0.22
CA ASP A 455 11.21 9.90 -0.08
C ASP A 455 9.73 10.18 -0.41
N LEU A 456 9.15 9.46 -1.38
CA LEU A 456 7.73 9.59 -1.75
C LEU A 456 6.76 9.08 -0.67
N LEU A 457 7.21 8.26 0.30
CA LEU A 457 6.37 7.87 1.45
C LEU A 457 5.93 9.10 2.28
N ARG A 458 6.73 10.17 2.26
CA ARG A 458 6.48 11.42 2.99
C ARG A 458 5.98 12.57 2.11
N ALA A 459 5.67 12.30 0.84
CA ALA A 459 5.22 13.32 -0.09
C ALA A 459 3.93 14.04 0.36
N GLY A 460 3.99 15.37 0.40
CA GLY A 460 2.83 16.22 0.68
C GLY A 460 2.16 16.71 -0.60
N PHE A 461 1.46 17.84 -0.50
CA PHE A 461 0.94 18.58 -1.64
C PHE A 461 1.17 20.07 -1.44
N ARG A 462 1.21 20.80 -2.56
CA ARG A 462 1.18 22.26 -2.59
C ARG A 462 -0.22 22.72 -2.96
N GLU A 463 -0.74 23.72 -2.25
CA GLU A 463 -2.02 24.34 -2.58
C GLU A 463 -1.87 25.33 -3.72
N ALA A 464 -2.73 25.19 -4.72
CA ALA A 464 -2.95 26.19 -5.75
C ALA A 464 -4.21 26.96 -5.40
N ARG A 465 -4.23 28.24 -5.76
CA ARG A 465 -5.39 29.10 -5.59
C ARG A 465 -5.91 29.50 -6.96
N PHE A 466 -7.20 29.79 -7.03
CA PHE A 466 -7.73 30.52 -8.16
C PHE A 466 -7.03 31.88 -8.26
N ARG A 467 -6.91 32.40 -9.47
CA ARG A 467 -6.52 33.79 -9.67
C ARG A 467 -7.62 34.70 -9.12
N ASP A 468 -7.21 35.79 -8.51
CA ASP A 468 -8.12 36.88 -8.17
C ASP A 468 -8.69 37.46 -9.48
N ALA A 469 -9.95 37.88 -9.41
CA ALA A 469 -10.74 38.27 -10.57
C ALA A 469 -10.30 39.62 -11.14
#